data_AF-A0A4R5YHJ7-F1
#
_entry.id   AF-A0A4R5YHJ7-F1
#
_cell.length_a   1.000
_cell.length_b   1.000
_cell.length_c   1.000
_cell.angle_alpha   90.00
_cell.angle_beta   90.00
_cell.angle_gamma   90.00
#
_symmetry.space_group_name_H-M   'P 1'
#
loop_
_entity.id
_entity.type
_entity.pdbx_description
1 polymer ?
#
loop_
_entity_poly.entity_id
_entity_poly.type
_entity_poly.pdbx_seq_one_letter_code
_entity_poly.pdbx_strand_id
1 'polypeptide(L)'
;MARTQKQLLDVDLRISEVLAELVDAAQLSRRELSSRTGISANRLGIILRQEPPPATVGEVGQIASAVGTTASDVIARAEAMSNVTTLRPRNVRPSTQTDLETVELDSTKIAASTDDTPIDPSRGEA
;
A
#
# COMPACT_ATOMS: atom_id res chain seq x y z
N MET A 1 18.48 0.18 -33.35
CA MET A 1 18.67 0.78 -32.01
C MET A 1 17.97 -0.11 -30.99
N ALA A 2 18.68 -0.94 -30.24
CA ALA A 2 18.08 -1.76 -29.20
C ALA A 2 17.75 -0.86 -28.00
N ARG A 3 16.45 -0.72 -27.64
CA ARG A 3 16.07 -0.05 -26.39
C ARG A 3 16.51 -0.96 -25.24
N THR A 4 17.43 -0.49 -24.40
CA THR A 4 17.73 -1.12 -23.11
C THR A 4 16.42 -1.29 -22.36
N GLN A 5 16.06 -2.54 -22.05
CA GLN A 5 14.82 -2.83 -21.32
C GLN A 5 14.91 -2.20 -19.93
N LYS A 6 13.91 -1.41 -19.56
CA LYS A 6 13.80 -0.84 -18.22
C LYS A 6 13.67 -2.01 -17.25
N GLN A 7 14.64 -2.12 -16.33
CA GLN A 7 14.59 -3.10 -15.25
C GLN A 7 13.35 -2.85 -14.39
N LEU A 8 12.77 -3.93 -13.86
CA LEU A 8 11.64 -3.85 -12.93
C LEU A 8 12.15 -3.30 -11.60
N LEU A 9 11.45 -2.28 -11.08
CA LEU A 9 11.65 -1.82 -9.71
C LEU A 9 10.93 -2.77 -8.75
N ASP A 10 11.27 -2.71 -7.46
CA ASP A 10 10.62 -3.53 -6.43
C ASP A 10 9.09 -3.38 -6.46
N VAL A 11 8.59 -2.15 -6.62
CA VAL A 11 7.14 -1.90 -6.72
C VAL A 11 6.52 -2.52 -7.98
N ASP A 12 7.25 -2.55 -9.11
CA ASP A 12 6.77 -3.17 -10.35
C ASP A 12 6.63 -4.70 -10.17
N LEU A 13 7.59 -5.32 -9.48
CA LEU A 13 7.54 -6.74 -9.12
C LEU A 13 6.34 -7.04 -8.24
N ARG A 14 6.13 -6.23 -7.19
CA ARG A 14 5.00 -6.40 -6.27
C ARG A 14 3.64 -6.19 -6.96
N ILE A 15 3.53 -5.24 -7.89
CA ILE A 15 2.32 -5.07 -8.69
C ILE A 15 2.03 -6.34 -9.50
N SER A 16 3.03 -6.88 -10.20
CA SER A 16 2.89 -8.12 -10.97
C SER A 16 2.54 -9.33 -10.09
N GLU A 17 3.12 -9.43 -8.90
CA GLU A 17 2.81 -10.46 -7.89
C GLU A 17 1.34 -10.39 -7.44
N VAL A 18 0.88 -9.21 -7.01
CA VAL A 18 -0.53 -8.99 -6.60
C VAL A 18 -1.50 -9.30 -7.74
N LEU A 19 -1.18 -8.89 -8.98
CA LEU A 19 -2.02 -9.20 -10.14
C LEU A 19 -2.09 -10.71 -10.41
N ALA A 20 -0.98 -11.43 -10.30
CA ALA A 20 -0.97 -12.88 -10.48
C ALA A 20 -1.84 -13.59 -9.44
N GLU A 21 -1.71 -13.22 -8.17
CA GLU A 21 -2.53 -13.76 -7.08
C GLU A 21 -4.02 -13.53 -7.30
N LEU A 22 -4.40 -12.31 -7.71
CA LEU A 22 -5.81 -11.97 -7.96
C LEU A 22 -6.39 -12.71 -9.16
N VAL A 23 -5.61 -12.87 -10.23
CA VAL A 23 -6.02 -13.63 -11.42
C VAL A 23 -6.21 -15.12 -11.08
N ASP A 24 -5.30 -15.68 -10.30
CA ASP A 24 -5.38 -17.07 -9.86
C ASP A 24 -6.59 -17.29 -8.93
N ALA A 25 -6.83 -16.36 -7.99
CA ALA A 25 -8.00 -16.39 -7.12
C ALA A 25 -9.32 -16.27 -7.89
N ALA A 26 -9.35 -15.47 -8.96
CA ALA A 26 -10.51 -15.34 -9.84
C ALA A 26 -10.70 -16.56 -10.78
N GLN A 27 -9.79 -17.53 -10.77
CA GLN A 27 -9.79 -18.74 -11.61
C GLN A 27 -9.95 -18.44 -13.10
N LEU A 28 -9.44 -17.30 -13.56
CA LEU A 28 -9.54 -16.89 -14.96
C LEU A 28 -8.42 -17.54 -15.77
N SER A 29 -8.79 -18.28 -16.82
CA SER A 29 -7.81 -18.74 -17.79
C SER A 29 -7.14 -17.57 -18.51
N ARG A 30 -5.90 -17.73 -19.00
CA ARG A 30 -5.22 -16.70 -19.80
C ARG A 30 -6.02 -16.27 -21.04
N ARG A 31 -6.78 -17.19 -21.63
CA ARG A 31 -7.65 -16.91 -22.79
C ARG A 31 -8.83 -16.02 -22.40
N GLU A 32 -9.48 -16.34 -21.28
CA GLU A 32 -10.58 -15.55 -20.73
C GLU A 32 -10.10 -14.15 -20.34
N LEU A 33 -8.97 -14.06 -19.63
CA LEU A 33 -8.37 -12.79 -19.24
C LEU A 33 -8.01 -11.94 -20.47
N SER A 34 -7.47 -12.55 -21.52
CA SER A 34 -7.19 -11.86 -22.79
C SER A 34 -8.46 -11.32 -23.44
N SER A 35 -9.55 -12.11 -23.45
CA SER A 35 -10.84 -11.69 -23.98
C SER A 35 -11.46 -10.51 -23.19
N ARG A 36 -11.30 -10.49 -21.87
CA ARG A 36 -11.85 -9.43 -21.01
C ARG A 36 -11.05 -8.13 -21.05
N THR A 37 -9.73 -8.24 -21.11
CA THR A 37 -8.82 -7.09 -21.02
C THR A 37 -8.49 -6.48 -22.38
N GLY A 38 -8.64 -7.25 -23.46
CA GLY A 38 -8.12 -6.90 -24.79
C GLY A 38 -6.60 -7.00 -24.91
N ILE A 39 -5.90 -7.43 -23.85
CA ILE A 39 -4.45 -7.61 -23.83
C ILE A 39 -4.12 -8.99 -24.43
N SER A 40 -3.12 -9.06 -25.30
CA SER A 40 -2.67 -10.34 -25.87
C SER A 40 -2.21 -11.32 -24.79
N ALA A 41 -2.47 -12.62 -24.98
CA ALA A 41 -2.04 -13.67 -24.05
C ALA A 41 -0.52 -13.67 -23.80
N ASN A 42 0.29 -13.26 -24.79
CA ASN A 42 1.73 -13.10 -24.62
C ASN A 42 2.06 -11.97 -23.65
N ARG A 43 1.45 -10.79 -23.85
CA ARG A 43 1.68 -9.63 -22.97
C ARG A 43 1.20 -9.90 -21.54
N LEU A 44 0.04 -10.55 -21.38
CA LEU A 44 -0.42 -11.03 -20.07
C LEU A 44 0.60 -11.97 -19.43
N GLY A 45 1.16 -12.89 -20.22
CA GLY A 45 2.20 -13.80 -19.74
C GLY A 45 3.45 -13.08 -19.23
N ILE A 46 3.93 -12.06 -19.95
CA ILE A 46 5.07 -11.24 -19.53
C ILE A 46 4.77 -10.53 -18.20
N ILE A 47 3.60 -9.90 -18.08
CA ILE A 47 3.20 -9.15 -16.87
C ILE A 47 3.10 -10.08 -15.67
N LEU A 48 2.36 -11.18 -15.79
CA LEU A 48 2.06 -12.09 -14.67
C LEU A 48 3.28 -12.95 -14.26
N ARG A 49 4.28 -13.10 -15.14
CA ARG A 49 5.55 -13.76 -14.81
C ARG A 49 6.64 -12.80 -14.33
N GLN A 50 6.31 -11.53 -14.10
CA GLN A 50 7.26 -10.52 -13.62
C GLN A 50 8.46 -10.35 -14.59
N GLU A 51 8.19 -10.40 -15.90
CA GLU A 51 9.20 -10.21 -16.94
C GLU A 51 9.18 -8.75 -17.43
N PRO A 52 10.35 -8.15 -17.77
CA PRO A 52 10.37 -6.83 -18.38
C PRO A 52 9.77 -6.87 -19.80
N PRO A 53 9.14 -5.77 -20.26
CA PRO A 53 8.98 -4.48 -19.56
C PRO A 53 7.81 -4.49 -18.56
N PRO A 54 7.86 -3.61 -17.52
CA PRO A 54 6.80 -3.49 -16.52
C PRO A 54 5.43 -3.26 -17.15
N ALA A 55 4.38 -3.64 -16.41
CA ALA A 55 3.02 -3.31 -16.77
C ALA A 55 2.82 -1.79 -16.76
N THR A 56 2.13 -1.27 -17.76
CA THR A 56 1.68 0.12 -17.75
C THR A 56 0.48 0.28 -16.81
N VAL A 57 0.22 1.49 -16.33
CA VAL A 57 -0.95 1.79 -15.47
C VAL A 57 -2.26 1.37 -16.15
N GLY A 58 -2.37 1.53 -17.47
CA GLY A 58 -3.54 1.09 -18.24
C GLY A 58 -3.72 -0.43 -18.23
N GLU A 59 -2.64 -1.18 -18.40
CA GLU A 59 -2.68 -2.66 -18.33
C GLU A 59 -3.03 -3.15 -16.92
N VAL A 60 -2.47 -2.51 -15.89
CA VAL A 60 -2.84 -2.79 -14.48
C VAL A 60 -4.32 -2.56 -14.27
N GLY A 61 -4.87 -1.43 -14.75
CA GLY A 61 -6.30 -1.12 -14.64
C GLY A 61 -7.20 -2.09 -15.39
N GLN A 62 -6.81 -2.53 -16.58
CA GLN A 62 -7.56 -3.52 -17.35
C GLN A 62 -7.61 -4.87 -16.64
N ILE A 63 -6.45 -5.37 -16.18
CA ILE A 63 -6.37 -6.67 -15.47
C ILE A 63 -7.12 -6.59 -14.14
N ALA A 64 -6.92 -5.53 -13.36
CA ALA A 64 -7.61 -5.29 -12.09
C ALA A 64 -9.13 -5.29 -12.27
N SER A 65 -9.64 -4.57 -13.27
CA SER A 65 -11.07 -4.52 -13.58
C SER A 65 -11.61 -5.90 -13.97
N ALA A 66 -10.85 -6.68 -14.75
CA ALA A 66 -11.26 -8.01 -15.18
C ALA A 66 -11.43 -9.03 -14.03
N VAL A 67 -10.73 -8.81 -12.91
CA VAL A 67 -10.83 -9.61 -11.68
C VAL A 67 -11.71 -8.95 -10.60
N GLY A 68 -12.37 -7.83 -10.91
CA GLY A 68 -13.32 -7.16 -10.01
C GLY A 68 -12.70 -6.25 -8.95
N THR A 69 -11.50 -5.71 -9.19
CA THR A 69 -10.83 -4.73 -8.31
C THR A 69 -10.42 -3.47 -9.07
N THR A 70 -9.81 -2.51 -8.38
CA THR A 70 -9.25 -1.30 -9.01
C THR A 70 -7.72 -1.33 -9.12
N ALA A 71 -7.15 -0.57 -10.05
CA ALA A 71 -5.71 -0.38 -10.14
C ALA A 71 -5.12 0.21 -8.85
N SER A 72 -5.84 1.15 -8.22
CA SER A 72 -5.44 1.78 -6.97
C SER A 72 -5.30 0.77 -5.84
N ASP A 73 -6.23 -0.18 -5.73
CA ASP A 73 -6.15 -1.24 -4.71
C ASP A 73 -4.96 -2.16 -4.93
N VAL A 74 -4.68 -2.51 -6.19
CA VAL A 74 -3.50 -3.32 -6.56
C VAL A 74 -2.21 -2.61 -6.17
N ILE A 75 -2.08 -1.32 -6.52
CA ILE A 75 -0.90 -0.51 -6.21
C ILE A 75 -0.74 -0.34 -4.70
N ALA A 76 -1.82 -0.03 -3.97
CA ALA A 76 -1.78 0.12 -2.52
C ALA A 76 -1.31 -1.16 -1.80
N ARG A 77 -1.76 -2.34 -2.28
CA ARG A 77 -1.28 -3.64 -1.77
C ARG A 77 0.20 -3.85 -2.07
N ALA A 78 0.62 -3.57 -3.31
CA ALA A 78 2.01 -3.70 -3.72
C ALA A 78 2.95 -2.77 -2.92
N GLU A 79 2.52 -1.55 -2.65
CA GLU A 79 3.23 -0.59 -1.80
C GLU A 79 3.32 -1.07 -0.34
N ALA A 80 2.23 -1.61 0.21
CA ALA A 80 2.24 -2.18 1.55
C ALA A 80 3.27 -3.32 1.68
N MET A 81 3.37 -4.19 0.67
CA MET A 81 4.37 -5.26 0.63
C MET A 81 5.81 -4.73 0.51
N SER A 82 5.99 -3.58 -0.15
CA SER A 82 7.30 -2.93 -0.33
C SER A 82 7.74 -2.17 0.92
N ASN A 83 6.81 -1.54 1.63
CA ASN A 83 7.08 -0.73 2.82
C ASN A 83 7.45 -1.52 4.06
N VAL A 84 7.11 -2.82 4.14
CA VAL A 84 7.48 -3.68 5.28
C VAL A 84 9.01 -3.78 5.46
N THR A 85 9.79 -3.55 4.39
CA THR A 85 11.25 -3.67 4.44
C THR A 85 11.99 -2.34 4.69
N THR A 86 11.33 -1.17 4.59
CA THR A 86 12.03 0.14 4.63
C THR A 86 11.37 1.17 5.55
N LEU A 87 11.01 0.79 6.78
CA LEU A 87 10.91 1.80 7.83
C LEU A 87 12.30 2.36 8.09
N ARG A 88 12.60 3.54 7.52
CA ARG A 88 13.76 4.31 7.98
C ARG A 88 13.59 4.51 9.48
N PRO A 89 14.56 4.14 10.34
CA PRO A 89 14.47 4.46 11.75
C PRO A 89 14.28 5.97 11.84
N ARG A 90 13.17 6.40 12.47
CA ARG A 90 13.02 7.80 12.83
C ARG A 90 14.29 8.16 13.62
N ASN A 91 14.89 9.28 13.29
CA ASN A 91 16.04 9.82 14.03
C ASN A 91 15.53 10.39 15.37
N VAL A 92 14.95 9.52 16.19
CA VAL A 92 14.59 9.81 17.56
C VAL A 92 15.89 9.69 18.34
N ARG A 93 16.23 10.73 19.11
CA ARG A 93 17.29 10.55 20.11
C ARG A 93 16.86 9.39 20.99
N PRO A 94 17.70 8.35 21.20
CA PRO A 94 17.38 7.34 22.19
C PRO A 94 17.17 8.07 23.52
N SER A 95 16.05 7.82 24.19
CA SER A 95 15.88 8.30 25.56
C SER A 95 17.02 7.73 26.38
N THR A 96 17.83 8.60 26.99
CA THR A 96 18.83 8.14 27.95
C THR A 96 18.04 7.49 29.07
N GLN A 97 18.36 6.24 29.44
CA GLN A 97 17.63 5.52 30.49
C GLN A 97 17.56 6.31 31.82
N THR A 98 18.53 7.20 32.03
CA THR A 98 18.55 8.20 33.12
C THR A 98 17.32 9.12 33.13
N ASP A 99 16.77 9.52 31.98
CA ASP A 99 15.57 10.38 31.91
C ASP A 99 14.30 9.66 32.37
N LEU A 100 14.28 8.33 32.30
CA LEU A 100 13.15 7.51 32.78
C LEU A 100 13.26 7.21 34.28
N GLU A 101 14.48 7.21 34.84
CA GLU A 101 14.74 6.83 36.23
C GLU A 101 14.90 8.03 37.18
N THR A 102 15.22 9.24 36.68
CA THR A 102 15.44 10.45 37.51
C THR A 102 14.31 11.47 37.45
N VAL A 103 13.33 11.30 36.57
CA VAL A 103 12.14 12.16 36.56
C VAL A 103 11.20 11.60 37.62
N GLU A 104 11.18 12.23 38.79
CA GLU A 104 10.09 12.02 39.75
C GLU A 104 8.78 12.36 39.03
N LEU A 105 7.97 11.32 38.78
CA LEU A 105 6.63 11.46 38.26
C LEU A 105 5.79 12.14 39.36
N ASP A 106 5.82 13.46 39.35
CA ASP A 106 4.97 14.28 40.20
C ASP A 106 3.52 14.05 39.76
N SER A 107 2.83 13.10 40.41
CA SER A 107 1.43 12.76 40.14
C SER A 107 0.51 13.98 40.22
N THR A 108 0.98 15.05 40.87
CA THR A 108 0.32 16.35 40.98
C THR A 108 0.37 17.16 39.67
N LYS A 109 1.37 16.94 38.78
CA LYS A 109 1.48 17.60 37.47
C LYS A 109 0.75 16.89 36.35
N ILE A 110 0.42 15.61 36.52
CA ILE A 110 -0.56 14.90 35.69
C ILE A 110 -1.94 15.01 36.34
N ALA A 111 -2.27 16.17 36.90
CA ALA A 111 -3.66 16.51 37.12
C ALA A 111 -4.26 16.72 35.72
N ALA A 112 -5.20 15.86 35.35
CA ALA A 112 -6.10 16.15 34.24
C ALA A 112 -6.63 17.58 34.41
N SER A 113 -6.70 18.33 33.31
CA SER A 113 -7.30 19.67 33.29
C SER A 113 -8.58 19.67 34.11
N THR A 114 -8.61 20.38 35.23
CA THR A 114 -9.81 20.59 36.06
C THR A 114 -10.76 21.61 35.39
N ASP A 115 -10.78 21.60 34.07
CA ASP A 115 -11.71 22.40 33.28
C ASP A 115 -13.06 21.68 33.28
N ASP A 116 -13.76 21.78 34.42
CA ASP A 116 -15.16 21.43 34.58
C ASP A 116 -16.03 22.60 34.06
N THR A 117 -15.73 23.16 32.88
CA THR A 117 -16.64 24.13 32.27
C THR A 117 -18.00 23.44 32.10
N PRO A 118 -19.07 23.95 32.75
CA PRO A 118 -20.38 23.34 32.61
C PRO A 118 -20.79 23.41 31.14
N ILE A 119 -21.11 22.26 30.56
CA ILE A 119 -21.72 22.20 29.23
C ILE A 119 -23.08 22.91 29.36
N ASP A 120 -23.20 24.09 28.78
CA ASP A 120 -24.48 24.80 28.70
C ASP A 120 -25.39 24.06 27.71
N PRO A 121 -26.46 23.38 28.17
CA PRO A 121 -27.34 22.61 27.30
C PRO A 121 -28.14 23.50 26.34
N SER A 122 -28.17 24.83 26.57
CA SER A 122 -28.87 25.77 25.69
C SER A 122 -28.05 26.19 24.45
N ARG A 123 -26.78 25.76 24.36
CA ARG A 123 -25.92 26.01 23.20
C ARG A 123 -26.00 24.93 22.12
N GLY A 124 -27.01 24.05 22.17
CA GLY A 124 -27.39 23.21 21.06
C GLY A 124 -27.90 24.07 19.91
N GLU A 125 -27.18 24.09 18.79
CA GLU A 125 -27.63 24.69 17.55
C GLU A 125 -29.00 24.11 17.17
N ALA A 126 -29.99 24.99 17.04
CA ALA A 126 -31.27 24.71 16.41
C ALA A 126 -31.15 24.90 14.89
#